data_AF-A0A9D5CNX9-F1
#
_entry.id   AF-A0A9D5CNX9-F1
#
_cell.length_a   1.000
_cell.length_b   1.000
_cell.length_c   1.000
_cell.angle_alpha   90.00
_cell.angle_beta   90.00
_cell.angle_gamma   90.00
#
_symmetry.space_group_name_H-M   'P 1'
#
loop_
_entity.id
_entity.type
_entity.pdbx_description
1 polymer ?
#
loop_
_entity_poly.entity_id
_entity_poly.type
_entity_poly.pdbx_seq_one_letter_code
_entity_poly.pdbx_strand_id
1 'polypeptide(L)'
;MLKAHPPHPLRAQALGLLRQRQVIEPTAVLVAQDVVSFSQQHELLCRLQWKRCGVWVVCTPLITFSSSLVNSTILISILLCAMTGNSMATKFHHPNMEEKMTHLHFYVHSNFIGSNPMAPIRVVKGPKNETTLFGSILVMDNPVTAGPEIETELIGQAQGFAVGVVRDNSNLLYIVNLVFTGGKYKGSTLSAQCRTTSECWIIGGTGKFRLARGYGMLKSYSINKTTGVVIVEIDAFVLHY
;
A
#
# COMPACT_ATOMS: atom_id res chain seq x y z
N MET A 1 29.57 25.51 51.63
CA MET A 1 29.20 26.31 50.44
C MET A 1 28.83 25.36 49.31
N LEU A 2 27.53 25.10 49.15
CA LEU A 2 26.96 24.31 48.06
C LEU A 2 26.70 25.26 46.88
N LYS A 3 27.36 25.05 45.74
CA LYS A 3 27.03 25.75 44.49
C LYS A 3 26.07 24.88 43.68
N ALA A 4 24.82 25.31 43.61
CA ALA A 4 23.82 24.76 42.71
C ALA A 4 24.18 25.11 41.25
N HIS A 5 24.16 24.11 40.37
CA HIS A 5 24.26 24.34 38.94
C HIS A 5 22.88 24.73 38.36
N PRO A 6 22.83 25.70 37.43
CA PRO A 6 21.58 26.13 36.80
C PRO A 6 21.07 25.09 35.80
N PRO A 7 19.74 24.93 35.62
CA PRO A 7 19.20 23.97 34.66
C PRO A 7 19.38 24.46 33.21
N HIS A 8 19.89 23.59 32.35
CA HIS A 8 20.04 23.80 30.91
C HIS A 8 18.67 23.99 30.20
N PRO A 9 18.62 24.77 29.10
CA PRO A 9 17.39 25.36 28.53
C PRO A 9 16.59 24.42 27.62
N LEU A 10 16.46 23.14 27.99
CA LEU A 10 15.63 22.16 27.27
C LEU A 10 14.49 21.58 28.12
N ARG A 11 14.37 21.99 29.39
CA ARG A 11 13.25 21.60 30.26
C ARG A 11 12.11 22.62 30.37
N ALA A 12 12.25 23.80 29.77
CA ALA A 12 11.17 24.80 29.68
C ALA A 12 10.27 24.63 28.44
N GLN A 13 10.63 23.78 27.48
CA GLN A 13 9.79 23.46 26.31
C GLN A 13 8.91 22.21 26.50
N ALA A 14 9.07 21.47 27.59
CA ALA A 14 8.24 20.29 27.89
C ALA A 14 6.99 20.59 28.75
N LEU A 15 6.84 21.82 29.26
CA LEU A 15 5.68 22.25 30.06
C LEU A 15 4.73 23.22 29.32
N GLY A 16 5.04 23.58 28.08
CA GLY A 16 4.14 24.36 27.20
C GLY A 16 3.22 23.51 26.30
N LEU A 17 3.38 22.18 26.29
CA LEU A 17 2.67 21.28 25.37
C LEU A 17 1.61 20.38 26.04
N LEU A 18 1.34 20.59 27.33
CA LEU A 18 0.25 19.90 28.06
C LEU A 18 -0.95 20.81 28.36
N ARG A 19 -1.16 21.84 27.52
CA ARG A 19 -2.35 22.71 27.59
C ARG A 19 -2.95 23.03 26.21
N GLN A 20 -2.98 22.05 25.31
CA GLN A 20 -3.91 22.02 24.18
C GLN A 20 -4.67 20.69 24.19
N ARG A 21 -5.59 20.57 25.13
CA ARG A 21 -6.77 19.71 25.01
C ARG A 21 -7.90 20.60 24.48
N GLN A 22 -8.66 20.08 23.50
CA GLN A 22 -9.76 20.72 22.78
C GLN A 22 -9.25 21.79 21.81
N VAL A 23 -9.37 21.65 20.48
CA VAL A 23 -10.61 21.44 19.71
C VAL A 23 -10.26 20.64 18.46
N ILE A 24 -10.92 19.50 18.25
CA ILE A 24 -10.98 18.80 16.95
C ILE A 24 -12.45 18.85 16.55
N GLU A 25 -12.73 19.51 15.43
CA GLU A 25 -14.05 19.62 14.82
C GLU A 25 -14.60 18.27 14.33
N PRO A 26 -15.93 18.10 14.26
CA PRO A 26 -16.57 16.81 14.05
C PRO A 26 -16.92 16.60 12.57
N THR A 27 -16.02 16.00 11.78
CA THR A 27 -16.33 15.65 10.37
C THR A 27 -16.10 14.19 10.02
N ALA A 28 -15.79 13.34 11.00
CA ALA A 28 -15.48 11.92 10.77
C ALA A 28 -16.45 10.92 11.46
N VAL A 29 -17.55 11.40 12.06
CA VAL A 29 -18.54 10.54 12.75
C VAL A 29 -19.74 10.17 11.86
N LEU A 30 -19.89 10.81 10.70
CA LEU A 30 -21.08 10.62 9.85
C LEU A 30 -21.01 9.45 8.85
N VAL A 31 -19.89 8.72 8.75
CA VAL A 31 -19.78 7.59 7.80
C VAL A 31 -19.93 6.22 8.49
N ALA A 32 -19.81 6.16 9.82
CA ALA A 32 -19.96 4.92 10.59
C ALA A 32 -21.38 4.68 11.13
N GLN A 33 -22.23 5.71 11.17
CA GLN A 33 -23.63 5.58 11.62
C GLN A 33 -24.59 5.06 10.52
N ASP A 34 -24.19 5.13 9.26
CA ASP A 34 -25.03 4.68 8.12
C ASP A 34 -24.86 3.19 7.77
N VAL A 35 -23.80 2.54 8.26
CA VAL A 35 -23.57 1.09 8.02
C VAL A 35 -24.20 0.23 9.13
N VAL A 36 -24.38 0.77 10.34
CA VAL A 36 -25.00 0.05 11.46
C VAL A 36 -26.54 0.16 11.43
N SER A 37 -27.10 1.21 10.82
CA SER A 37 -28.54 1.39 10.64
C SER A 37 -29.15 0.51 9.52
N PHE A 38 -28.32 0.02 8.58
CA PHE A 38 -28.77 -0.87 7.50
C PHE A 38 -28.91 -2.35 7.92
N SER A 39 -28.27 -2.75 9.03
CA SER A 39 -28.33 -4.13 9.55
C SER A 39 -29.44 -4.35 10.59
N GLN A 40 -30.02 -3.30 11.16
CA GLN A 40 -31.04 -3.42 12.23
C GLN A 40 -32.49 -3.35 11.73
N GLN A 41 -32.74 -2.89 10.50
CA GLN A 41 -34.11 -2.83 9.95
C GLN A 41 -34.63 -4.17 9.41
N HIS A 42 -33.76 -5.15 9.13
CA HIS A 42 -34.20 -6.47 8.64
C HIS A 42 -34.64 -7.44 9.76
N GLU A 43 -34.21 -7.26 11.01
CA GLU A 43 -34.59 -8.17 12.12
C GLU A 43 -35.93 -7.82 12.81
N LEU A 44 -36.39 -6.57 12.73
CA LEU A 44 -37.67 -6.15 13.33
C LEU A 44 -38.89 -6.54 12.48
N LEU A 45 -38.72 -6.72 11.17
CA LEU A 45 -39.81 -7.10 10.26
C LEU A 45 -40.14 -8.60 10.30
N CYS A 46 -39.19 -9.46 10.68
CA CYS A 46 -39.43 -10.91 10.81
C CYS A 46 -40.02 -11.34 12.17
N ARG A 47 -39.87 -10.56 13.25
CA ARG A 47 -40.38 -10.96 14.59
C ARG A 47 -41.82 -10.53 14.90
N LEU A 48 -42.47 -9.74 14.04
CA LEU A 48 -43.90 -9.39 14.18
C LEU A 48 -44.85 -10.32 13.42
N GLN A 49 -44.32 -11.27 12.64
CA GLN A 49 -45.10 -12.24 11.86
C GLN A 49 -45.51 -13.50 12.66
N TRP A 50 -45.30 -13.54 13.98
CA TRP A 50 -45.49 -14.76 14.77
C TRP A 50 -46.25 -14.57 16.10
N LYS A 51 -47.40 -13.86 16.06
CA LYS A 51 -48.47 -14.05 17.07
C LYS A 51 -49.87 -13.99 16.45
N ARG A 52 -50.30 -15.16 15.97
CA ARG A 52 -51.65 -15.74 16.03
C ARG A 52 -52.87 -14.79 16.02
N CYS A 53 -53.56 -14.83 14.87
CA CYS A 53 -55.02 -14.84 14.66
C CYS A 53 -55.87 -13.72 15.30
N GLY A 54 -56.42 -12.87 14.44
CA GLY A 54 -57.56 -12.02 14.77
C GLY A 54 -57.69 -10.84 13.82
N VAL A 55 -58.28 -11.09 12.65
CA VAL A 55 -58.64 -10.11 11.62
C VAL A 55 -59.10 -8.76 12.22
N TRP A 56 -58.43 -7.67 11.85
CA TRP A 56 -59.07 -6.38 11.62
C TRP A 56 -58.52 -5.78 10.34
N VAL A 57 -59.41 -5.71 9.35
CA VAL A 57 -59.23 -5.05 8.06
C VAL A 57 -59.00 -3.56 8.34
N VAL A 58 -57.76 -3.11 8.25
CA VAL A 58 -57.48 -1.68 8.08
C VAL A 58 -57.36 -1.46 6.58
N CYS A 59 -58.42 -0.89 6.01
CA CYS A 59 -58.42 -0.32 4.67
C CYS A 59 -57.35 0.79 4.60
N THR A 60 -56.11 0.44 4.31
CA THR A 60 -55.22 1.37 3.60
C THR A 60 -55.82 1.54 2.21
N PRO A 61 -56.08 2.77 1.72
CA PRO A 61 -56.52 2.94 0.35
C PRO A 61 -55.49 2.25 -0.53
N LEU A 62 -55.96 1.27 -1.32
CA LEU A 62 -55.22 0.82 -2.49
C LEU A 62 -55.05 2.06 -3.35
N ILE A 63 -53.95 2.78 -3.15
CA ILE A 63 -53.42 3.64 -4.17
C ILE A 63 -53.02 2.66 -5.26
N THR A 64 -53.94 2.43 -6.19
CA THR A 64 -53.63 1.85 -7.48
C THR A 64 -52.66 2.82 -8.12
N PHE A 65 -51.38 2.66 -7.84
CA PHE A 65 -50.34 3.35 -8.59
C PHE A 65 -50.59 2.94 -10.03
N SER A 66 -51.08 3.89 -10.84
CA SER A 66 -51.23 3.65 -12.27
C SER A 66 -49.86 3.21 -12.76
N SER A 67 -49.81 2.10 -13.50
CA SER A 67 -48.56 1.55 -14.04
C SER A 67 -47.73 2.60 -14.81
N SER A 68 -48.38 3.66 -15.31
CA SER A 68 -47.75 4.83 -15.92
C SER A 68 -46.84 5.63 -14.97
N LEU A 69 -47.22 5.81 -13.69
CA LEU A 69 -46.44 6.60 -12.73
C LEU A 69 -45.19 5.84 -12.28
N VAL A 70 -45.32 4.53 -12.08
CA VAL A 70 -44.19 3.65 -11.75
C VAL A 70 -43.16 3.64 -12.88
N ASN A 71 -43.61 3.45 -14.12
CA ASN A 71 -42.73 3.49 -15.29
C ASN A 71 -42.03 4.85 -15.46
N SER A 72 -42.73 5.95 -15.17
CA SER A 72 -42.15 7.30 -15.25
C SER A 72 -41.07 7.53 -14.19
N THR A 73 -41.28 7.07 -12.96
CA THR A 73 -40.26 7.19 -11.89
C THR A 73 -39.01 6.35 -12.16
N ILE A 74 -39.18 5.16 -12.77
CA ILE A 74 -38.05 4.30 -13.17
C ILE A 74 -37.23 4.99 -14.28
N LEU A 75 -37.89 5.58 -15.28
CA LEU A 75 -37.21 6.31 -16.35
C LEU A 75 -36.45 7.53 -15.82
N ILE A 76 -37.05 8.29 -14.90
CA ILE A 76 -36.40 9.45 -14.27
C ILE A 76 -35.17 9.01 -13.46
N SER A 77 -35.26 7.89 -12.72
CA SER A 77 -34.13 7.31 -11.97
C SER A 77 -33.00 6.86 -12.89
N ILE A 78 -33.31 6.22 -14.03
CA ILE A 78 -32.32 5.81 -15.04
C ILE A 78 -31.65 7.04 -15.67
N LEU A 79 -32.42 8.09 -15.99
CA LEU A 79 -31.87 9.35 -16.52
C LEU A 79 -30.97 10.06 -15.49
N LEU A 80 -31.37 10.10 -14.21
CA LEU A 80 -30.56 10.65 -13.13
C LEU A 80 -29.26 9.86 -12.95
N CYS A 81 -29.32 8.53 -12.97
CA CYS A 81 -28.12 7.68 -12.93
C CYS A 81 -27.20 7.91 -14.15
N ALA A 82 -27.75 8.10 -15.35
CA ALA A 82 -26.97 8.40 -16.55
C ALA A 82 -26.29 9.78 -16.46
N MET A 83 -26.94 10.76 -15.81
CA MET A 83 -26.39 12.09 -15.55
C MET A 83 -25.25 12.07 -14.51
N THR A 84 -25.32 11.20 -13.50
CA THR A 84 -24.30 11.07 -12.45
C THR A 84 -23.16 10.11 -12.79
N GLY A 85 -23.28 9.32 -13.85
CA GLY A 85 -22.28 8.33 -14.28
C GLY A 85 -20.98 8.94 -14.83
N ASN A 86 -20.98 10.23 -15.15
CA ASN A 86 -19.77 10.94 -15.53
C ASN A 86 -19.10 11.53 -14.27
N SER A 87 -18.65 10.65 -13.37
CA SER A 87 -17.63 11.05 -12.41
C SER A 87 -16.37 11.32 -13.23
N MET A 88 -16.19 12.59 -13.60
CA MET A 88 -15.01 13.08 -14.27
C MET A 88 -13.88 12.88 -13.27
N ALA A 89 -13.18 11.75 -13.37
CA ALA A 89 -11.86 11.60 -12.79
C ALA A 89 -11.07 12.79 -13.33
N THR A 90 -10.84 13.80 -12.49
CA THR A 90 -10.06 14.97 -12.83
C THR A 90 -8.64 14.46 -13.06
N LYS A 91 -8.33 14.02 -14.28
CA LYS A 91 -6.96 13.84 -14.73
C LYS A 91 -6.30 15.18 -14.52
N PHE A 92 -5.30 15.22 -13.65
CA PHE A 92 -4.40 16.36 -13.52
C PHE A 92 -3.73 16.53 -14.88
N HIS A 93 -4.36 17.34 -15.76
CA HIS A 93 -3.90 17.53 -17.12
C HIS A 93 -2.83 18.60 -17.06
N HIS A 94 -1.59 18.17 -16.77
CA HIS A 94 -0.46 19.05 -16.98
C HIS A 94 -0.29 19.20 -18.49
N PRO A 95 -0.38 20.41 -19.06
CA PRO A 95 -0.15 20.60 -20.48
C PRO A 95 1.27 20.12 -20.75
N ASN A 96 1.41 19.10 -21.62
CA ASN A 96 2.65 18.45 -22.06
C ASN A 96 3.17 17.22 -21.29
N MET A 97 2.36 16.54 -20.46
CA MET A 97 2.77 15.23 -19.90
C MET A 97 1.90 14.10 -20.45
N GLU A 98 2.45 13.34 -21.40
CA GLU A 98 1.84 12.12 -21.94
C GLU A 98 2.13 10.93 -21.02
N GLU A 99 1.09 10.27 -20.53
CA GLU A 99 1.25 9.09 -19.68
C GLU A 99 1.75 7.89 -20.49
N LYS A 100 2.80 7.24 -20.00
CA LYS A 100 3.45 6.08 -20.61
C LYS A 100 3.38 4.88 -19.68
N MET A 101 3.14 3.72 -20.26
CA MET A 101 3.27 2.43 -19.59
C MET A 101 4.58 1.78 -20.00
N THR A 102 5.37 1.32 -19.03
CA THR A 102 6.65 0.63 -19.27
C THR A 102 6.67 -0.66 -18.49
N HIS A 103 6.89 -1.76 -19.20
CA HIS A 103 7.22 -3.05 -18.62
C HIS A 103 8.74 -3.18 -18.54
N LEU A 104 9.24 -3.48 -17.35
CA LEU A 104 10.63 -3.76 -17.06
C LEU A 104 10.75 -5.21 -16.61
N HIS A 105 11.76 -5.90 -17.11
CA HIS A 105 12.07 -7.28 -16.74
C HIS A 105 13.57 -7.34 -16.42
N PHE A 106 13.91 -7.84 -15.23
CA PHE A 106 15.28 -7.87 -14.73
C PHE A 106 15.46 -8.82 -13.55
N TYR A 107 16.72 -9.04 -13.16
CA TYR A 107 17.11 -9.99 -12.12
C TYR A 107 17.91 -9.29 -11.02
N VAL A 108 17.58 -9.58 -9.76
CA VAL A 108 18.30 -9.10 -8.57
C VAL A 108 19.08 -10.25 -7.96
N HIS A 109 20.35 -10.01 -7.65
CA HIS A 109 21.26 -11.02 -7.11
C HIS A 109 21.65 -10.72 -5.68
N SER A 110 21.44 -11.68 -4.78
CA SER A 110 21.89 -11.61 -3.39
C SER A 110 22.75 -12.83 -3.06
N ASN A 111 23.74 -12.66 -2.18
CA ASN A 111 24.51 -13.79 -1.66
C ASN A 111 24.61 -13.70 -0.13
N PHE A 112 24.05 -14.67 0.58
CA PHE A 112 23.97 -14.66 2.04
C PHE A 112 25.13 -15.38 2.76
N ILE A 113 26.08 -15.96 2.03
CA ILE A 113 27.18 -16.75 2.60
C ILE A 113 28.53 -16.05 2.37
N GLY A 114 29.36 -16.09 3.41
CA GLY A 114 30.72 -15.56 3.39
C GLY A 114 30.78 -14.03 3.44
N SER A 115 31.99 -13.49 3.32
CA SER A 115 32.22 -12.04 3.20
C SER A 115 31.99 -11.61 1.76
N ASN A 116 30.75 -11.66 1.30
CA ASN A 116 30.36 -11.25 -0.05
C ASN A 116 29.88 -9.78 -0.06
N PRO A 117 30.35 -8.93 -0.98
CA PRO A 117 29.83 -7.56 -1.12
C PRO A 117 28.33 -7.49 -1.44
N MET A 118 27.74 -8.56 -1.99
CA MET A 118 26.30 -8.69 -2.27
C MET A 118 25.49 -9.23 -1.08
N ALA A 119 26.11 -9.41 0.09
CA ALA A 119 25.41 -9.88 1.27
C ALA A 119 24.65 -8.73 1.96
N PRO A 120 23.34 -8.87 2.23
CA PRO A 120 22.65 -7.92 3.07
C PRO A 120 23.27 -7.86 4.47
N ILE A 121 23.58 -6.65 4.94
CA ILE A 121 24.24 -6.43 6.24
C ILE A 121 23.18 -6.22 7.31
N ARG A 122 23.18 -7.05 8.35
CA ARG A 122 22.28 -6.87 9.50
C ARG A 122 22.79 -5.75 10.41
N VAL A 123 22.13 -4.60 10.35
CA VAL A 123 22.49 -3.39 11.13
C VAL A 123 21.73 -3.28 12.46
N VAL A 124 20.54 -3.88 12.54
CA VAL A 124 19.77 -4.02 13.78
C VAL A 124 19.46 -5.48 14.01
N LYS A 125 19.68 -5.94 15.24
CA LYS A 125 19.29 -7.28 15.70
C LYS A 125 17.93 -7.20 16.38
N GLY A 126 17.11 -8.22 16.16
CA GLY A 126 15.86 -8.42 16.88
C GLY A 126 16.04 -8.60 18.40
N PRO A 127 14.93 -8.77 19.14
CA PRO A 127 14.95 -8.98 20.59
C PRO A 127 15.86 -10.13 21.03
N LYS A 128 16.36 -10.07 22.26
CA LYS A 128 17.12 -11.18 22.86
C LYS A 128 16.24 -12.45 22.86
N ASN A 129 16.83 -13.60 22.52
CA ASN A 129 16.19 -14.91 22.38
C ASN A 129 15.26 -15.07 21.16
N GLU A 130 15.20 -14.09 20.27
CA GLU A 130 14.53 -14.25 18.98
C GLU A 130 15.43 -15.06 18.04
N THR A 131 14.97 -16.24 17.59
CA THR A 131 15.69 -17.07 16.62
C THR A 131 15.36 -16.67 15.18
N THR A 132 14.33 -15.83 15.00
CA THR A 132 13.89 -15.34 13.71
C THR A 132 14.52 -13.99 13.34
N LEU A 133 14.24 -13.51 12.14
CA LEU A 133 14.61 -12.17 11.69
C LEU A 133 13.69 -11.08 12.26
N PHE A 134 12.70 -11.44 13.07
CA PHE A 134 11.74 -10.47 13.62
C PHE A 134 12.45 -9.32 14.35
N GLY A 135 12.11 -8.08 13.97
CA GLY A 135 12.73 -6.85 14.47
C GLY A 135 14.14 -6.58 13.95
N SER A 136 14.73 -7.47 13.13
CA SER A 136 16.02 -7.22 12.49
C SER A 136 15.88 -6.34 11.25
N ILE A 137 16.87 -5.48 11.02
CA ILE A 137 16.99 -4.66 9.80
C ILE A 137 18.23 -5.09 9.03
N LEU A 138 18.05 -5.41 7.76
CA LEU A 138 19.10 -5.78 6.82
C LEU A 138 19.22 -4.70 5.75
N VAL A 139 20.39 -4.10 5.59
CA VAL A 139 20.67 -3.12 4.52
C VAL A 139 21.26 -3.85 3.32
N MET A 140 20.85 -3.47 2.11
CA MET A 140 21.26 -4.12 0.87
C MET A 140 21.64 -3.12 -0.22
N ASP A 141 22.62 -3.50 -1.03
CA ASP A 141 23.06 -2.85 -2.26
C ASP A 141 23.40 -3.97 -3.26
N ASN A 142 22.37 -4.49 -3.93
CA ASN A 142 22.47 -5.69 -4.75
C ASN A 142 22.47 -5.38 -6.24
N PRO A 143 23.29 -6.06 -7.06
CA PRO A 143 23.31 -5.81 -8.49
C PRO A 143 22.02 -6.26 -9.16
N VAL A 144 21.63 -5.49 -10.17
CA VAL A 144 20.46 -5.73 -11.01
C VAL A 144 20.94 -5.90 -12.45
N THR A 145 20.60 -7.02 -13.07
CA THR A 145 21.07 -7.40 -14.41
C THR A 145 19.91 -7.66 -15.37
N ALA A 146 20.20 -7.60 -16.67
CA ALA A 146 19.24 -7.87 -17.74
C ALA A 146 18.88 -9.36 -17.88
N GLY A 147 19.79 -10.27 -17.49
CA GLY A 147 19.56 -11.71 -17.51
C GLY A 147 19.89 -12.38 -16.18
N PRO A 148 19.56 -13.67 -16.02
CA PRO A 148 19.75 -14.39 -14.77
C PRO A 148 21.22 -14.70 -14.45
N GLU A 149 22.13 -14.64 -15.41
CA GLU A 149 23.57 -14.76 -15.18
C GLU A 149 24.16 -13.40 -14.75
N ILE A 150 25.06 -13.41 -13.77
CA ILE A 150 25.64 -12.18 -13.20
C ILE A 150 26.54 -11.44 -14.22
N GLU A 151 27.03 -12.14 -15.23
CA GLU A 151 27.85 -11.62 -16.33
C GLU A 151 27.04 -10.88 -17.39
N THR A 152 25.70 -10.95 -17.34
CA THR A 152 24.83 -10.20 -18.24
C THR A 152 24.90 -8.70 -17.96
N GLU A 153 24.31 -7.89 -18.85
CA GLU A 153 24.37 -6.44 -18.72
C GLU A 153 23.88 -5.97 -17.34
N LEU A 154 24.76 -5.28 -16.61
CA LEU A 154 24.42 -4.60 -15.37
C LEU A 154 23.57 -3.37 -15.67
N ILE A 155 22.31 -3.40 -15.25
CA ILE A 155 21.36 -2.31 -15.51
C ILE A 155 21.23 -1.35 -14.32
N GLY A 156 21.58 -1.78 -13.11
CA GLY A 156 21.42 -0.97 -11.92
C GLY A 156 21.76 -1.66 -10.60
N GLN A 157 21.35 -1.03 -9.51
CA GLN A 157 21.48 -1.53 -8.14
C GLN A 157 20.12 -1.49 -7.43
N ALA A 158 19.82 -2.51 -6.64
CA ALA A 158 18.70 -2.56 -5.71
C ALA A 158 19.21 -2.15 -4.32
N GLN A 159 18.90 -0.91 -3.93
CA GLN A 159 19.43 -0.27 -2.73
C GLN A 159 18.32 0.03 -1.73
N GLY A 160 18.49 -0.44 -0.49
CA GLY A 160 17.48 -0.20 0.54
C GLY A 160 17.65 -1.11 1.73
N PHE A 161 16.53 -1.52 2.31
CA PHE A 161 16.55 -2.40 3.47
C PHE A 161 15.35 -3.35 3.52
N ALA A 162 15.54 -4.44 4.25
CA ALA A 162 14.50 -5.37 4.63
C ALA A 162 14.34 -5.39 6.16
N VAL A 163 13.11 -5.55 6.61
CA VAL A 163 12.76 -5.67 8.03
C VAL A 163 12.03 -6.98 8.26
N GLY A 164 12.43 -7.75 9.27
CA GLY A 164 11.66 -8.88 9.76
C GLY A 164 10.42 -8.40 10.51
N VAL A 165 9.27 -8.50 9.87
CA VAL A 165 7.99 -8.01 10.42
C VAL A 165 7.08 -9.15 10.88
N VAL A 166 7.41 -10.41 10.56
CA VAL A 166 6.67 -11.61 10.99
C VAL A 166 7.58 -12.55 11.79
N ARG A 167 7.06 -13.10 12.89
CA ARG A 167 7.80 -13.95 13.84
C ARG A 167 8.10 -15.37 13.36
N ASP A 168 7.45 -15.83 12.30
CA ASP A 168 7.65 -17.18 11.77
C ASP A 168 8.67 -17.23 10.61
N ASN A 169 9.37 -16.12 10.35
CA ASN A 169 10.27 -15.92 9.19
C ASN A 169 9.61 -16.05 7.81
N SER A 170 8.28 -16.12 7.72
CA SER A 170 7.59 -16.27 6.42
C SER A 170 7.72 -15.04 5.53
N ASN A 171 8.01 -13.86 6.11
CA ASN A 171 7.98 -12.61 5.37
C ASN A 171 8.94 -11.54 5.91
N LEU A 172 9.62 -10.89 4.98
CA LEU A 172 10.37 -9.65 5.15
C LEU A 172 9.64 -8.52 4.41
N LEU A 173 9.58 -7.34 5.05
CA LEU A 173 9.14 -6.11 4.41
C LEU A 173 10.36 -5.44 3.78
N TYR A 174 10.32 -5.21 2.47
CA TYR A 174 11.36 -4.54 1.71
C TYR A 174 10.93 -3.11 1.40
N ILE A 175 11.84 -2.16 1.58
CA ILE A 175 11.75 -0.81 1.02
C ILE A 175 13.04 -0.58 0.24
N VAL A 176 12.92 -0.53 -1.08
CA VAL A 176 14.05 -0.62 -2.01
C VAL A 176 13.90 0.41 -3.12
N ASN A 177 15.01 1.03 -3.47
CA ASN A 177 15.15 1.83 -4.68
C ASN A 177 15.94 1.05 -5.72
N LEU A 178 15.37 0.92 -6.91
CA LEU A 178 16.08 0.46 -8.10
C LEU A 178 16.77 1.66 -8.73
N VAL A 179 18.09 1.72 -8.63
CA VAL A 179 18.92 2.79 -9.15
C VAL A 179 19.51 2.35 -10.48
N PHE A 180 19.00 2.88 -11.59
CA PHE A 180 19.45 2.49 -12.93
C PHE A 180 20.77 3.18 -13.26
N THR A 181 21.82 2.39 -13.50
CA THR A 181 23.16 2.87 -13.85
C THR A 181 23.53 2.55 -15.30
N GLY A 182 22.79 1.66 -15.94
CA GLY A 182 22.95 1.22 -17.34
C GLY A 182 21.68 1.39 -18.18
N GLY A 183 21.80 1.07 -19.47
CA GLY A 183 20.70 1.03 -20.43
C GLY A 183 19.91 2.34 -20.61
N LYS A 184 18.68 2.19 -21.12
CA LYS A 184 17.78 3.30 -21.47
C LYS A 184 17.40 4.20 -20.29
N TYR A 185 17.41 3.68 -19.07
CA TYR A 185 16.91 4.37 -17.88
C TYR A 185 18.02 4.89 -16.96
N LYS A 186 19.28 4.84 -17.39
CA LYS A 186 20.44 5.36 -16.66
C LYS A 186 20.17 6.74 -16.04
N GLY A 187 20.47 6.87 -14.74
CA GLY A 187 20.27 8.07 -13.94
C GLY A 187 18.84 8.25 -13.40
N SER A 188 17.91 7.35 -13.72
CA SER A 188 16.57 7.31 -13.14
C SER A 188 16.51 6.34 -11.97
N THR A 189 15.47 6.46 -11.14
CA THR A 189 15.21 5.50 -10.06
C THR A 189 13.74 5.12 -9.99
N LEU A 190 13.46 3.92 -9.47
CA LEU A 190 12.13 3.50 -9.03
C LEU A 190 12.19 3.17 -7.55
N SER A 191 11.16 3.55 -6.80
CA SER A 191 11.02 3.19 -5.39
C SER A 191 9.90 2.18 -5.24
N ALA A 192 10.18 1.10 -4.52
CA ALA A 192 9.29 -0.03 -4.36
C ALA A 192 9.17 -0.46 -2.89
N GLN A 193 7.98 -0.89 -2.51
CA GLN A 193 7.70 -1.55 -1.23
C GLN A 193 7.17 -2.95 -1.50
N CYS A 194 7.77 -3.97 -0.87
CA CYS A 194 7.47 -5.36 -1.20
C CYS A 194 7.38 -6.23 0.04
N ARG A 195 6.63 -7.31 -0.05
CA ARG A 195 6.68 -8.43 0.88
C ARG A 195 7.38 -9.62 0.21
N THR A 196 7.91 -10.55 0.98
CA THR A 196 8.61 -11.74 0.43
C THR A 196 7.70 -12.50 -0.56
N THR A 197 8.26 -12.84 -1.73
CA THR A 197 7.62 -13.67 -2.79
C THR A 197 6.19 -13.23 -3.14
N SER A 198 5.97 -11.92 -3.24
CA SER A 198 4.67 -11.35 -3.55
C SER A 198 4.79 -10.21 -4.55
N GLU A 199 3.68 -9.52 -4.77
CA GLU A 199 3.63 -8.24 -5.48
C GLU A 199 4.37 -7.13 -4.68
N CYS A 200 5.14 -6.31 -5.39
CA CYS A 200 5.69 -5.03 -4.95
C CYS A 200 4.77 -3.89 -5.40
N TRP A 201 4.65 -2.86 -4.58
CA TRP A 201 4.06 -1.59 -4.98
C TRP A 201 5.16 -0.68 -5.49
N ILE A 202 5.00 -0.13 -6.70
CA ILE A 202 5.83 0.97 -7.19
C ILE A 202 5.22 2.25 -6.65
N ILE A 203 5.88 2.83 -5.66
CA ILE A 203 5.38 3.98 -4.88
C ILE A 203 5.91 5.32 -5.39
N GLY A 204 6.86 5.30 -6.33
CA GLY A 204 7.43 6.50 -6.92
C GLY A 204 8.62 6.23 -7.82
N GLY A 205 9.17 7.31 -8.37
CA GLY A 205 10.38 7.27 -9.18
C GLY A 205 10.93 8.66 -9.47
N THR A 206 12.14 8.68 -10.03
CA THR A 206 12.86 9.90 -10.41
C THR A 206 13.32 9.83 -11.86
N GLY A 207 13.81 10.96 -12.40
CA GLY A 207 14.29 11.03 -13.77
C GLY A 207 13.17 10.70 -14.76
N LYS A 208 13.40 9.68 -15.60
CA LYS A 208 12.43 9.19 -16.58
C LYS A 208 11.20 8.51 -15.95
N PHE A 209 11.24 8.21 -14.66
CA PHE A 209 10.14 7.61 -13.92
C PHE A 209 9.50 8.60 -12.94
N ARG A 210 9.52 9.90 -13.26
CA ARG A 210 8.88 10.91 -12.41
C ARG A 210 7.37 10.64 -12.35
N LEU A 211 6.80 10.76 -11.14
CA LEU A 211 5.40 10.41 -10.84
C LEU A 211 5.07 8.94 -11.11
N ALA A 212 6.07 8.05 -11.09
CA ALA A 212 5.85 6.64 -11.34
C ALA A 212 4.91 6.00 -10.32
N ARG A 213 4.00 5.16 -10.81
CA ARG A 213 3.13 4.29 -10.01
C ARG A 213 2.90 2.98 -10.74
N GLY A 214 2.60 1.92 -10.00
CA GLY A 214 2.32 0.61 -10.58
C GLY A 214 2.67 -0.51 -9.62
N TYR A 215 2.99 -1.67 -10.17
CA TYR A 215 3.27 -2.87 -9.40
C TYR A 215 4.41 -3.68 -10.01
N GLY A 216 5.02 -4.53 -9.21
CA GLY A 216 6.02 -5.49 -9.66
C GLY A 216 5.75 -6.89 -9.13
N MET A 217 6.07 -7.91 -9.91
CA MET A 217 5.89 -9.31 -9.54
C MET A 217 7.26 -9.96 -9.31
N LEU A 218 7.44 -10.59 -8.15
CA LEU A 218 8.68 -11.22 -7.75
C LEU A 218 8.55 -12.72 -7.93
N LYS A 219 9.48 -13.30 -8.68
CA LYS A 219 9.58 -14.74 -8.87
C LYS A 219 10.95 -15.20 -8.40
N SER A 220 10.97 -16.26 -7.59
CA SER A 220 12.23 -16.91 -7.26
C SER A 220 12.76 -17.61 -8.50
N TYR A 221 13.87 -17.12 -9.06
CA TYR A 221 14.49 -17.75 -10.22
C TYR A 221 15.38 -18.92 -9.79
N SER A 222 16.30 -18.68 -8.84
CA SER A 222 17.16 -19.73 -8.30
C SER A 222 17.55 -19.48 -6.85
N ILE A 223 17.70 -20.56 -6.07
CA ILE A 223 18.15 -20.54 -4.69
C ILE A 223 19.20 -21.64 -4.53
N ASN A 224 20.47 -21.27 -4.44
CA ASN A 224 21.55 -22.18 -4.13
C ASN A 224 21.92 -22.08 -2.65
N LYS A 225 21.42 -23.03 -1.85
CA LYS A 225 21.63 -23.04 -0.40
C LYS A 225 23.09 -23.30 0.00
N THR A 226 23.86 -23.98 -0.86
CA THR A 226 25.27 -24.30 -0.59
C THR A 226 26.15 -23.07 -0.75
N THR A 227 25.92 -22.28 -1.80
CA THR A 227 26.70 -21.06 -2.08
C THR A 227 26.10 -19.79 -1.50
N GLY A 228 24.84 -19.84 -1.06
CA GLY A 228 24.11 -18.70 -0.51
C GLY A 228 23.52 -17.76 -1.56
N VAL A 229 23.65 -18.09 -2.86
CA VAL A 229 23.19 -17.27 -3.96
C VAL A 229 21.68 -17.41 -4.13
N VAL A 230 21.00 -16.26 -4.21
CA VAL A 230 19.57 -16.15 -4.49
C VAL A 230 19.40 -15.17 -5.63
N ILE A 231 18.65 -15.58 -6.65
CA ILE A 231 18.32 -14.77 -7.81
C ILE A 231 16.80 -14.60 -7.86
N VAL A 232 16.36 -13.34 -7.88
CA VAL A 232 14.94 -12.97 -7.96
C VAL A 232 14.70 -12.31 -9.31
N GLU A 233 13.78 -12.88 -10.08
CA GLU A 233 13.26 -12.31 -11.31
C GLU A 233 12.13 -11.34 -10.98
N ILE A 234 12.14 -10.17 -11.62
CA ILE A 234 11.16 -9.11 -11.38
C ILE A 234 10.56 -8.63 -12.70
N ASP A 235 9.22 -8.71 -12.78
CA ASP A 235 8.40 -8.07 -13.81
C ASP A 235 7.75 -6.82 -13.22
N ALA A 236 8.18 -5.62 -13.60
CA ALA A 236 7.60 -4.36 -13.12
C ALA A 236 6.81 -3.63 -14.20
N PHE A 237 5.58 -3.25 -13.89
CA PHE A 237 4.69 -2.49 -14.76
C PHE A 237 4.51 -1.09 -14.19
N VAL A 238 5.05 -0.10 -14.88
CA VAL A 238 5.20 1.26 -14.38
C VAL A 238 4.49 2.26 -15.29
N LEU A 239 3.55 3.00 -14.72
CA LEU A 239 2.95 4.19 -15.32
C LEU A 239 3.76 5.42 -14.92
N HIS A 240 4.18 6.24 -15.90
CA HIS A 240 4.95 7.48 -15.70
C HIS A 240 4.68 8.47 -16.86
N TYR A 241 5.47 9.55 -17.01
CA TYR A 241 5.26 10.61 -18.01
C TYR A 241 6.56 10.96 -18.77
#